data_AF-A0A956IWH8-F1
#
_entry.id   AF-A0A956IWH8-F1
#
_cell.length_a   1.000
_cell.length_b   1.000
_cell.length_c   1.000
_cell.angle_alpha   90.00
_cell.angle_beta   90.00
_cell.angle_gamma   90.00
#
_symmetry.space_group_name_H-M   'P 1'
#
loop_
_entity.id
_entity.type
_entity.pdbx_description
1 polymer ?
#
loop_
_entity_poly.entity_id
_entity_poly.type
_entity_poly.pdbx_seq_one_letter_code
_entity_poly.pdbx_strand_id
1 'polypeptide(L)'
;ARRRRSIMANPFIDSARTILADLEGELAAQLAESARQTSIASGVDLTIEEALALALVAKHIASTDGLSAAESSGMTALLDFYGVPAAAQAALHQVDLAGANDEHIRELVPTDSAKARHLVSGVAYIAARDGLSDDELARIAAIGTKVGLSLAMIDALVAESEAAVLASIRGDRALLGKLDRLRSALFRI
;
A
#
# COMPACT_ATOMS: atom_id res chain seq x y z
N ALA A 1 -33.27 -9.09 20.00
CA ALA A 1 -32.81 -7.75 19.56
C ALA A 1 -31.63 -7.91 18.60
N ARG A 2 -31.86 -7.77 17.28
CA ARG A 2 -30.77 -7.73 16.29
C ARG A 2 -30.04 -6.40 16.47
N ARG A 3 -28.81 -6.42 16.98
CA ARG A 3 -27.94 -5.24 16.98
C ARG A 3 -27.73 -4.85 15.52
N ARG A 4 -28.28 -3.70 15.10
CA ARG A 4 -27.81 -3.00 13.91
C ARG A 4 -26.34 -2.70 14.18
N ARG A 5 -25.41 -3.41 13.52
CA ARG A 5 -24.04 -2.91 13.39
C ARG A 5 -24.20 -1.56 12.72
N SER A 6 -23.92 -0.48 13.44
CA SER A 6 -23.49 0.75 12.77
C SER A 6 -22.32 0.32 11.91
N ILE A 7 -22.48 0.37 10.59
CA ILE A 7 -21.34 0.22 9.67
C ILE A 7 -20.47 1.42 10.02
N MET A 8 -19.46 1.23 10.87
CA MET A 8 -18.43 2.24 11.02
C MET A 8 -17.79 2.35 9.65
N ALA A 9 -17.89 3.54 9.07
CA ALA A 9 -17.38 3.83 7.76
C ALA A 9 -15.85 3.64 7.80
N ASN A 10 -15.29 2.93 6.82
CA ASN A 10 -13.86 2.57 6.83
C ASN A 10 -13.06 3.81 6.39
N PRO A 11 -12.26 4.44 7.28
CA PRO A 11 -11.62 5.72 7.00
C PRO A 11 -10.73 5.68 5.76
N PHE A 12 -10.09 4.54 5.49
CA PHE A 12 -9.22 4.38 4.31
C PHE A 12 -10.02 4.43 3.00
N ILE A 13 -11.15 3.72 2.96
CA ILE A 13 -12.04 3.72 1.79
C ILE A 13 -12.71 5.08 1.61
N ASP A 14 -13.21 5.67 2.68
CA ASP A 14 -13.94 6.94 2.60
C ASP A 14 -13.03 8.10 2.19
N SER A 15 -11.79 8.12 2.69
CA SER A 15 -10.78 9.08 2.25
C SER A 15 -10.36 8.84 0.80
N ALA A 16 -10.16 7.58 0.38
CA ALA A 16 -9.87 7.28 -1.02
C ALA A 16 -10.99 7.76 -1.95
N ARG A 17 -12.26 7.53 -1.58
CA ARG A 17 -13.43 8.02 -2.32
C ARG A 17 -13.51 9.53 -2.38
N THR A 18 -13.25 10.20 -1.27
CA THR A 18 -13.21 11.68 -1.23
C THR A 18 -12.15 12.21 -2.18
N ILE A 19 -10.93 11.68 -2.11
CA ILE A 19 -9.84 12.07 -3.01
C ILE A 19 -10.22 11.86 -4.47
N LEU A 20 -10.85 10.73 -4.80
CA LEU A 20 -11.28 10.43 -6.17
C LEU A 20 -12.45 11.32 -6.64
N ALA A 21 -13.37 11.68 -5.74
CA ALA A 21 -14.49 12.55 -6.07
C ALA A 21 -14.03 13.98 -6.41
N ASP A 22 -12.94 14.43 -5.79
CA ASP A 22 -12.32 15.73 -6.06
C ASP A 22 -11.51 15.75 -7.37
N LEU A 23 -11.30 14.59 -8.01
CA LEU A 23 -10.59 14.47 -9.28
C LEU A 23 -11.58 14.51 -10.44
N GLU A 24 -11.67 15.65 -11.12
CA GLU A 24 -12.56 15.84 -12.26
C GLU A 24 -11.88 15.54 -13.62
N GLY A 25 -12.70 15.12 -14.59
CA GLY A 25 -12.34 15.13 -16.02
C GLY A 25 -11.20 14.18 -16.41
N GLU A 26 -10.18 14.72 -17.07
CA GLU A 26 -9.07 13.95 -17.67
C GLU A 26 -8.22 13.21 -16.62
N LEU A 27 -8.09 13.76 -15.42
CA LEU A 27 -7.32 13.16 -14.32
C LEU A 27 -7.94 11.84 -13.85
N ALA A 28 -9.27 11.77 -13.75
CA ALA A 28 -9.98 10.55 -13.39
C ALA A 28 -9.77 9.44 -14.45
N ALA A 29 -9.78 9.81 -15.73
CA ALA A 29 -9.54 8.87 -16.83
C ALA A 29 -8.09 8.36 -16.83
N GLN A 30 -7.11 9.24 -16.61
CA GLN A 30 -5.69 8.87 -16.49
C GLN A 30 -5.46 7.93 -15.30
N LEU A 31 -6.08 8.19 -14.15
CA LEU A 31 -6.03 7.33 -12.96
C LEU A 31 -6.60 5.93 -13.22
N ALA A 32 -7.75 5.85 -13.89
CA ALA A 32 -8.36 4.57 -14.22
C ALA A 32 -7.46 3.74 -15.14
N GLU A 33 -6.83 4.38 -16.13
CA GLU A 33 -5.89 3.72 -17.02
C GLU A 33 -4.61 3.29 -16.29
N SER A 34 -4.06 4.14 -15.42
CA SER A 34 -2.91 3.80 -14.57
C SER A 34 -3.20 2.59 -13.68
N ALA A 35 -4.32 2.56 -12.97
CA ALA A 35 -4.73 1.43 -12.15
C ALA A 35 -4.85 0.13 -12.97
N ARG A 36 -5.37 0.22 -14.19
CA ARG A 36 -5.45 -0.91 -15.12
C ARG A 36 -4.05 -1.42 -15.50
N GLN A 37 -3.12 -0.52 -15.83
CA GLN A 37 -1.75 -0.89 -16.18
C GLN A 37 -1.01 -1.51 -14.99
N THR A 38 -1.15 -0.94 -13.79
CA THR A 38 -0.56 -1.50 -12.57
C THR A 38 -1.16 -2.86 -12.23
N SER A 39 -2.47 -3.05 -12.44
CA SER A 39 -3.11 -4.36 -12.25
C SER A 39 -2.55 -5.43 -13.20
N ILE A 40 -2.32 -5.07 -14.47
CA ILE A 40 -1.69 -5.96 -15.45
C ILE A 40 -0.24 -6.28 -15.06
N ALA A 41 0.53 -5.27 -14.66
CA ALA A 41 1.94 -5.42 -14.32
C ALA A 41 2.14 -6.24 -13.04
N SER A 42 1.38 -5.93 -11.99
CA SER A 42 1.47 -6.62 -10.69
C SER A 42 0.80 -8.00 -10.71
N GLY A 43 -0.19 -8.21 -11.59
CA GLY A 43 -1.05 -9.38 -11.59
C GLY A 43 -2.07 -9.39 -10.45
N VAL A 44 -2.26 -8.24 -9.77
CA VAL A 44 -3.26 -8.05 -8.71
C VAL A 44 -4.34 -7.15 -9.26
N ASP A 45 -5.58 -7.62 -9.29
CA ASP A 45 -6.72 -6.82 -9.72
C ASP A 45 -7.04 -5.76 -8.67
N LEU A 46 -6.61 -4.53 -8.88
CA LEU A 46 -6.80 -3.40 -7.98
C LEU A 46 -7.54 -2.29 -8.68
N THR A 47 -8.67 -1.90 -8.10
CA THR A 47 -9.29 -0.62 -8.44
C THR A 47 -8.41 0.52 -7.93
N ILE A 48 -8.56 1.71 -8.51
CA ILE A 48 -7.83 2.89 -8.04
C ILE A 48 -8.23 3.28 -6.60
N GLU A 49 -9.50 3.08 -6.23
CA GLU A 49 -9.98 3.25 -4.85
C GLU A 49 -9.20 2.35 -3.89
N GLU A 50 -9.03 1.08 -4.25
CA GLU A 50 -8.27 0.13 -3.44
C GLU A 50 -6.78 0.51 -3.39
N ALA A 51 -6.17 0.90 -4.51
CA ALA A 51 -4.77 1.32 -4.51
C ALA A 51 -4.54 2.52 -3.57
N LEU A 52 -5.43 3.52 -3.61
CA LEU A 52 -5.37 4.67 -2.70
C LEU A 52 -5.63 4.28 -1.24
N ALA A 53 -6.61 3.40 -0.98
CA ALA A 53 -6.89 2.92 0.36
C ALA A 53 -5.71 2.12 0.94
N LEU A 54 -5.07 1.26 0.14
CA LEU A 54 -3.87 0.52 0.53
C LEU A 54 -2.69 1.45 0.80
N ALA A 55 -2.53 2.50 0.00
CA ALA A 55 -1.52 3.52 0.23
C ALA A 55 -1.81 4.29 1.55
N LEU A 56 -3.06 4.65 1.83
CA LEU A 56 -3.44 5.28 3.10
C LEU A 56 -3.19 4.37 4.32
N VAL A 57 -3.38 3.05 4.18
CA VAL A 57 -2.99 2.08 5.21
C VAL A 57 -1.48 2.13 5.42
N ALA A 58 -0.70 2.08 4.35
CA ALA A 58 0.75 2.12 4.44
C ALA A 58 1.25 3.41 5.09
N LYS A 59 0.65 4.56 4.75
CA LYS A 59 0.85 5.82 5.46
C LYS A 59 0.52 5.70 6.95
N HIS A 60 -0.66 5.20 7.32
CA HIS A 60 -1.07 5.09 8.72
C HIS A 60 -0.11 4.24 9.56
N ILE A 61 0.45 3.19 8.95
CA ILE A 61 1.38 2.28 9.62
C ILE A 61 2.74 2.94 9.82
N ALA A 62 3.28 3.54 8.76
CA ALA A 62 4.57 4.23 8.78
C ALA A 62 4.53 5.51 9.62
N SER A 63 3.42 6.26 9.60
CA SER A 63 3.29 7.57 10.25
C SER A 63 2.95 7.52 11.74
N THR A 64 3.30 6.46 12.47
CA THR A 64 2.98 6.36 13.91
C THR A 64 3.61 7.51 14.70
N ASP A 65 4.83 7.91 14.31
CA ASP A 65 5.56 9.06 14.85
C ASP A 65 5.68 10.22 13.82
N GLY A 66 4.83 10.18 12.78
CA GLY A 66 4.97 10.99 11.57
C GLY A 66 5.88 10.35 10.52
N LEU A 67 5.67 10.67 9.24
CA LEU A 67 6.52 10.16 8.16
C LEU A 67 7.83 10.92 8.11
N SER A 68 8.94 10.20 8.02
CA SER A 68 10.24 10.75 7.67
C SER A 68 10.21 11.30 6.23
N ALA A 69 11.20 12.11 5.87
CA ALA A 69 11.36 12.59 4.49
C ALA A 69 11.60 11.43 3.50
N ALA A 70 12.28 10.37 3.96
CA ALA A 70 12.57 9.20 3.15
C ALA A 70 11.31 8.34 2.93
N GLU A 71 10.52 8.12 3.98
CA GLU A 71 9.24 7.41 3.88
C GLU A 71 8.23 8.19 3.03
N SER A 72 8.19 9.52 3.17
CA SER A 72 7.38 10.38 2.31
C SER A 72 7.76 10.23 0.83
N SER A 73 9.07 10.17 0.53
CA SER A 73 9.55 9.88 -0.84
C SER A 73 9.21 8.45 -1.29
N GLY A 74 9.24 7.48 -0.38
CA GLY A 74 8.79 6.11 -0.63
C GLY A 74 7.32 6.05 -1.02
N MET A 75 6.49 6.77 -0.27
CA MET A 75 5.07 6.91 -0.52
C MET A 75 4.81 7.56 -1.89
N THR A 76 5.48 8.67 -2.21
CA THR A 76 5.41 9.29 -3.56
C THR A 76 5.78 8.28 -4.65
N ALA A 77 6.88 7.55 -4.49
CA ALA A 77 7.30 6.56 -5.48
C ALA A 77 6.29 5.41 -5.64
N LEU A 78 5.64 4.98 -4.55
CA LEU A 78 4.58 3.99 -4.58
C LEU A 78 3.34 4.52 -5.33
N LEU A 79 2.95 5.77 -5.08
CA LEU A 79 1.83 6.43 -5.75
C LEU A 79 2.12 6.69 -7.23
N ASP A 80 3.35 7.04 -7.58
CA ASP A 80 3.81 7.16 -8.97
C ASP A 80 3.72 5.82 -9.69
N PHE A 81 4.04 4.71 -9.02
CA PHE A 81 3.86 3.36 -9.56
C PHE A 81 2.39 3.01 -9.83
N TYR A 82 1.46 3.54 -9.03
CA TYR A 82 0.01 3.45 -9.29
C TYR A 82 -0.49 4.50 -10.29
N GLY A 83 0.40 5.37 -10.80
CA GLY A 83 0.07 6.48 -11.68
C GLY A 83 -0.91 7.48 -11.08
N VAL A 84 -0.82 7.70 -9.77
CA VAL A 84 -1.63 8.69 -9.05
C VAL A 84 -1.06 10.09 -9.33
N PRO A 85 -1.87 11.07 -9.78
CA PRO A 85 -1.38 12.40 -10.13
C PRO A 85 -1.00 13.18 -8.88
N ALA A 86 -0.02 14.08 -9.01
CA ALA A 86 0.54 14.84 -7.89
C ALA A 86 -0.51 15.57 -7.02
N ALA A 87 -1.61 16.06 -7.63
CA ALA A 87 -2.71 16.68 -6.89
C ALA A 87 -3.39 15.71 -5.89
N ALA A 88 -3.64 14.47 -6.32
CA ALA A 88 -4.20 13.42 -5.46
C ALA A 88 -3.19 12.93 -4.42
N GLN A 89 -1.90 12.86 -4.78
CA GLN A 89 -0.85 12.53 -3.82
C GLN A 89 -0.79 13.55 -2.68
N ALA A 90 -0.84 14.85 -3.02
CA ALA A 90 -0.86 15.92 -2.04
C ALA A 90 -2.07 15.81 -1.10
N ALA A 91 -3.27 15.54 -1.64
CA ALA A 91 -4.48 15.32 -0.85
C ALA A 91 -4.32 14.12 0.10
N LEU A 92 -3.75 13.01 -0.38
CA LEU A 92 -3.48 11.81 0.42
C LEU A 92 -2.56 12.12 1.61
N HIS A 93 -1.50 12.91 1.39
CA HIS A 93 -0.60 13.33 2.48
C HIS A 93 -1.33 14.15 3.57
N GLN A 94 -2.40 14.88 3.22
CA GLN A 94 -3.18 15.67 4.19
C GLN A 94 -4.27 14.88 4.93
N VAL A 95 -4.57 13.64 4.52
CA VAL A 95 -5.61 12.83 5.19
C VAL A 95 -5.23 12.52 6.64
N ASP A 96 -6.14 12.87 7.56
CA ASP A 96 -6.07 12.48 8.96
C ASP A 96 -6.67 11.07 9.16
N LEU A 97 -5.88 10.18 9.76
CA LEU A 97 -6.24 8.78 10.01
C LEU A 97 -6.26 8.46 11.52
N ALA A 98 -6.38 9.46 12.40
CA ALA A 98 -6.41 9.28 13.85
C ALA A 98 -7.53 8.34 14.36
N GLY A 99 -8.61 8.18 13.58
CA GLY A 99 -9.70 7.23 13.87
C GLY A 99 -9.54 5.83 13.26
N ALA A 100 -8.48 5.60 12.48
CA ALA A 100 -8.23 4.30 11.86
C ALA A 100 -7.68 3.29 12.87
N ASN A 101 -7.96 2.00 12.62
CA ASN A 101 -7.51 0.90 13.47
C ASN A 101 -7.34 -0.37 12.63
N ASP A 102 -6.77 -1.40 13.24
CA ASP A 102 -6.43 -2.65 12.55
C ASP A 102 -7.64 -3.43 12.01
N GLU A 103 -8.83 -3.24 12.59
CA GLU A 103 -10.05 -3.89 12.07
C GLU A 103 -10.43 -3.30 10.72
N HIS A 104 -10.26 -1.99 10.54
CA HIS A 104 -10.44 -1.33 9.24
C HIS A 104 -9.44 -1.84 8.20
N ILE A 105 -8.21 -2.17 8.59
CA ILE A 105 -7.20 -2.74 7.68
C ILE A 105 -7.65 -4.12 7.21
N ARG A 106 -8.14 -4.96 8.13
CA ARG A 106 -8.62 -6.31 7.80
C ARG A 106 -9.84 -6.28 6.87
N GLU A 107 -10.67 -5.25 6.95
CA GLU A 107 -11.85 -5.09 6.09
C GLU A 107 -11.51 -4.71 4.64
N LEU A 108 -10.30 -4.20 4.38
CA LEU A 108 -9.89 -3.75 3.05
C LEU A 108 -9.53 -4.87 2.08
N VAL A 109 -8.98 -5.96 2.61
CA VAL A 109 -8.42 -7.04 1.78
C VAL A 109 -8.94 -8.40 2.23
N PRO A 110 -9.30 -9.29 1.29
CA PRO A 110 -9.63 -10.66 1.65
C PRO A 110 -8.43 -11.34 2.33
N THR A 111 -8.72 -12.20 3.31
CA THR A 111 -7.70 -12.98 4.04
C THR A 111 -6.88 -13.85 3.09
N ASP A 112 -5.55 -13.85 3.27
CA ASP A 112 -4.58 -14.61 2.48
C ASP A 112 -4.76 -14.47 0.96
N SER A 113 -4.96 -13.22 0.51
CA SER A 113 -5.17 -12.90 -0.90
C SER A 113 -3.95 -12.20 -1.50
N ALA A 114 -3.91 -12.14 -2.83
CA ALA A 114 -2.97 -11.30 -3.56
C ALA A 114 -3.00 -9.84 -3.09
N LYS A 115 -4.19 -9.31 -2.75
CA LYS A 115 -4.36 -7.95 -2.20
C LYS A 115 -3.74 -7.82 -0.81
N ALA A 116 -3.86 -8.84 0.04
CA ALA A 116 -3.21 -8.85 1.35
C ALA A 116 -1.67 -8.84 1.24
N ARG A 117 -1.11 -9.60 0.30
CA ARG A 117 0.34 -9.61 0.02
C ARG A 117 0.81 -8.30 -0.56
N HIS A 118 0.01 -7.72 -1.45
CA HIS A 118 0.27 -6.41 -2.02
C HIS A 118 0.29 -5.31 -0.96
N LEU A 119 -0.66 -5.33 -0.03
CA LEU A 119 -0.69 -4.43 1.12
C LEU A 119 0.61 -4.52 1.93
N VAL A 120 0.98 -5.73 2.36
CA VAL A 120 2.16 -5.96 3.20
C VAL A 120 3.45 -5.57 2.48
N SER A 121 3.56 -5.88 1.18
CA SER A 121 4.68 -5.44 0.34
C SER A 121 4.78 -3.91 0.24
N GLY A 122 3.65 -3.22 0.04
CA GLY A 122 3.63 -1.75 -0.01
C GLY A 122 4.07 -1.10 1.30
N VAL A 123 3.61 -1.62 2.44
CA VAL A 123 4.02 -1.16 3.77
C VAL A 123 5.53 -1.37 3.97
N ALA A 124 6.03 -2.57 3.69
CA ALA A 124 7.45 -2.88 3.83
C ALA A 124 8.32 -2.03 2.91
N TYR A 125 7.87 -1.74 1.68
CA TYR A 125 8.60 -0.90 0.73
C TYR A 125 8.74 0.55 1.20
N ILE A 126 7.71 1.12 1.82
CA ILE A 126 7.78 2.49 2.36
C ILE A 126 8.74 2.54 3.55
N ALA A 127 8.56 1.65 4.53
CA ALA A 127 9.37 1.63 5.76
C ALA A 127 10.84 1.25 5.47
N ALA A 128 11.11 0.45 4.44
CA ALA A 128 12.49 0.12 4.05
C ALA A 128 13.29 1.30 3.48
N ARG A 129 12.68 2.48 3.22
CA ARG A 129 13.36 3.62 2.57
C ARG A 129 14.47 4.25 3.39
N ASP A 130 14.29 4.38 4.69
CA ASP A 130 15.31 4.81 5.67
C ASP A 130 15.85 3.65 6.50
N GLY A 131 15.30 2.46 6.32
CA GLY A 131 15.76 1.20 6.91
C GLY A 131 14.77 0.73 7.96
N LEU A 132 14.45 -0.56 7.91
CA LEU A 132 13.48 -1.16 8.82
C LEU A 132 14.05 -1.34 10.23
N SER A 133 13.39 -0.74 11.20
CA SER A 133 13.59 -1.01 12.63
C SER A 133 12.91 -2.30 13.06
N ASP A 134 13.33 -2.86 14.20
CA ASP A 134 12.70 -4.05 14.79
C ASP A 134 11.20 -3.82 15.11
N ASP A 135 10.83 -2.60 15.50
CA ASP A 135 9.44 -2.24 15.81
C ASP A 135 8.57 -2.20 14.54
N GLU A 136 9.10 -1.71 13.43
CA GLU A 136 8.41 -1.73 12.13
C GLU A 136 8.26 -3.15 11.61
N LEU A 137 9.31 -3.98 11.72
CA LEU A 137 9.24 -5.41 11.38
C LEU A 137 8.16 -6.12 12.20
N ALA A 138 8.14 -5.91 13.51
CA ALA A 138 7.12 -6.49 14.39
C ALA A 138 5.71 -6.04 14.00
N ARG A 139 5.55 -4.77 13.61
CA ARG A 139 4.27 -4.22 13.16
C ARG A 139 3.84 -4.79 11.81
N ILE A 140 4.74 -4.86 10.84
CA ILE A 140 4.49 -5.50 9.54
C ILE A 140 4.07 -6.96 9.73
N ALA A 141 4.76 -7.70 10.62
CA ALA A 141 4.41 -9.07 10.97
C ALA A 141 3.02 -9.18 11.62
N ALA A 142 2.69 -8.28 12.53
CA ALA A 142 1.37 -8.23 13.17
C ALA A 142 0.26 -7.98 12.13
N ILE A 143 0.47 -7.06 11.20
CA ILE A 143 -0.50 -6.75 10.14
C ILE A 143 -0.62 -7.90 9.15
N GLY A 144 0.50 -8.44 8.67
CA GLY A 144 0.52 -9.58 7.77
C GLY A 144 -0.23 -10.78 8.34
N THR A 145 -0.03 -11.06 9.62
CA THR A 145 -0.75 -12.13 10.33
C THR A 145 -2.25 -11.84 10.41
N LYS A 146 -2.65 -10.58 10.66
CA LYS A 146 -4.07 -10.17 10.73
C LYS A 146 -4.78 -10.30 9.38
N VAL A 147 -4.09 -10.05 8.28
CA VAL A 147 -4.62 -10.29 6.92
C VAL A 147 -4.43 -11.73 6.44
N GLY A 148 -3.98 -12.63 7.33
CA GLY A 148 -3.95 -14.08 7.12
C GLY A 148 -2.68 -14.64 6.47
N LEU A 149 -1.63 -13.83 6.31
CA LEU A 149 -0.37 -14.32 5.75
C LEU A 149 0.43 -15.11 6.79
N SER A 150 1.15 -16.11 6.31
CA SER A 150 2.14 -16.82 7.11
C SER A 150 3.37 -15.95 7.36
N LEU A 151 4.09 -16.18 8.47
CA LEU A 151 5.35 -15.48 8.76
C LEU A 151 6.37 -15.62 7.62
N ALA A 152 6.49 -16.81 7.04
CA ALA A 152 7.40 -17.04 5.90
C ALA A 152 7.04 -16.19 4.66
N MET A 153 5.75 -15.97 4.40
CA MET A 153 5.33 -15.07 3.32
C MET A 153 5.65 -13.62 3.66
N ILE A 154 5.40 -13.21 4.91
CA ILE A 154 5.73 -11.85 5.37
C ILE A 154 7.22 -11.58 5.24
N ASP A 155 8.08 -12.49 5.72
CA ASP A 155 9.53 -12.38 5.61
C ASP A 155 9.99 -12.26 4.16
N ALA A 156 9.38 -13.04 3.25
CA ALA A 156 9.69 -12.97 1.83
C ALA A 156 9.30 -11.61 1.21
N LEU A 157 8.15 -11.06 1.58
CA LEU A 157 7.69 -9.75 1.10
C LEU A 157 8.56 -8.61 1.64
N VAL A 158 8.98 -8.70 2.90
CA VAL A 158 9.90 -7.74 3.53
C VAL A 158 11.25 -7.77 2.82
N ALA A 159 11.88 -8.94 2.69
CA ALA A 159 13.18 -9.07 2.04
C ALA A 159 13.17 -8.61 0.57
N GLU A 160 12.08 -8.89 -0.15
CA GLU A 160 11.88 -8.38 -1.51
C GLU A 160 11.82 -6.86 -1.53
N SER A 161 11.07 -6.25 -0.62
CA SER A 161 10.88 -4.81 -0.52
C SER A 161 12.18 -4.08 -0.18
N GLU A 162 12.97 -4.60 0.77
CA GLU A 162 14.30 -4.08 1.10
C GLU A 162 15.25 -4.13 -0.11
N ALA A 163 15.26 -5.27 -0.82
CA ALA A 163 16.07 -5.42 -2.03
C ALA A 163 15.63 -4.44 -3.13
N ALA A 164 14.33 -4.20 -3.28
CA ALA A 164 13.78 -3.27 -4.26
C ALA A 164 14.15 -1.82 -3.94
N VAL A 165 14.07 -1.42 -2.67
CA VAL A 165 14.51 -0.10 -2.23
C VAL A 165 16.01 0.08 -2.48
N LEU A 166 16.84 -0.89 -2.11
CA LEU A 166 18.29 -0.81 -2.31
C LEU A 166 18.65 -0.72 -3.80
N ALA A 167 17.99 -1.51 -4.65
CA ALA A 167 18.16 -1.46 -6.10
C ALA A 167 17.72 -0.10 -6.67
N SER A 168 16.60 0.45 -6.19
CA SER A 168 16.11 1.78 -6.57
C SER A 168 17.11 2.87 -6.23
N ILE A 169 17.65 2.88 -5.00
CA ILE A 169 18.64 3.87 -4.55
C ILE A 169 19.91 3.81 -5.42
N ARG A 170 20.33 2.61 -5.83
CA ARG A 170 21.50 2.38 -6.69
C ARG A 170 21.24 2.60 -8.18
N GLY A 171 19.98 2.81 -8.58
CA GLY A 171 19.59 2.88 -10.00
C GLY A 171 19.76 1.55 -10.75
N ASP A 172 19.78 0.41 -10.06
CA ASP A 172 19.96 -0.92 -10.68
C ASP A 172 18.66 -1.41 -11.33
N ARG A 173 18.42 -0.93 -12.54
CA ARG A 173 17.25 -1.30 -13.36
C ARG A 173 17.15 -2.79 -13.64
N ALA A 174 18.28 -3.48 -13.76
CA ALA A 174 18.30 -4.92 -14.07
C ALA A 174 17.85 -5.75 -12.87
N LEU A 175 18.28 -5.38 -11.66
CA LEU A 175 17.81 -6.00 -10.43
C LEU A 175 16.34 -5.68 -10.17
N LEU A 176 15.91 -4.43 -10.36
CA LEU A 176 14.49 -4.05 -10.24
C LEU A 176 13.59 -4.92 -11.13
N GLY A 177 13.95 -5.11 -12.40
CA GLY A 177 13.16 -5.98 -13.30
C GLY A 177 13.18 -7.48 -12.94
N LYS A 178 14.13 -7.94 -12.11
CA LYS A 178 14.08 -9.30 -11.52
C LYS A 178 13.18 -9.33 -10.29
N LEU A 179 13.26 -8.33 -9.44
CA LEU A 179 12.45 -8.19 -8.23
C LEU A 179 10.96 -8.02 -8.57
N ASP A 180 10.62 -7.24 -9.61
CA ASP A 180 9.23 -7.13 -10.07
C ASP A 180 8.65 -8.50 -10.46
N ARG A 181 9.43 -9.35 -11.14
CA ARG A 181 9.00 -10.72 -11.48
C ARG A 181 8.84 -11.60 -10.25
N LEU A 182 9.74 -11.47 -9.27
CA LEU A 182 9.64 -12.17 -7.99
C LEU A 182 8.37 -11.73 -7.24
N ARG A 183 8.11 -10.43 -7.16
CA ARG A 183 6.94 -9.85 -6.51
C ARG A 183 5.64 -10.36 -7.14
N SER A 184 5.53 -10.32 -8.47
CA SER A 184 4.38 -10.91 -9.18
C SER A 184 4.20 -12.40 -8.91
N ALA A 185 5.29 -13.16 -8.71
CA ALA A 185 5.21 -14.57 -8.34
C ALA A 185 4.72 -14.75 -6.89
N LEU A 186 5.24 -13.97 -5.94
CA LEU A 186 4.82 -13.98 -4.54
C LEU A 186 3.32 -13.66 -4.40
N PHE A 187 2.78 -12.76 -5.20
CA PHE A 187 1.37 -12.41 -5.17
C PHE A 187 0.44 -13.53 -5.64
N ARG A 188 0.94 -14.52 -6.40
CA ARG A 188 0.14 -15.61 -6.99
C ARG A 188 0.17 -16.93 -6.21
N ILE A 189 1.03 -17.05 -5.20
CA ILE A 189 1.13 -18.23 -4.32
C ILE A 189 -0.14 -18.38 -3.48
#